data_AF-A0A1H0W3C9-F1
#
_entry.id   AF-A0A1H0W3C9-F1
#
_cell.length_a   1.000
_cell.length_b   1.000
_cell.length_c   1.000
_cell.angle_alpha   90.00
_cell.angle_beta   90.00
_cell.angle_gamma   90.00
#
_symmetry.space_group_name_H-M   'P 1'
#
loop_
_entity.id
_entity.type
_entity.pdbx_description
1 polymer ?
#
loop_
_entity_poly.entity_id
_entity_poly.type
_entity_poly.pdbx_seq_one_letter_code
_entity_poly.pdbx_strand_id
1 'polypeptide(L)'
;MSIIFIIMLVPIDYKVVFATVNNELQQGVSDSSVIYESTMTREEYYRDKENEEITIETIENAQIITPESEYREITRQASINDTTSEKIKLAIYQGLTNINSSIDLSLYCTEVNYQDYQNIYDLYFGVLAEKSEIFYTPLGISMSYAYNQSTGKLTKCTLSLKYEYEKNEILNMKEKLNLKVNLIKERYLNGIDDELKKEYIIYDYILNNTSYDYDNYLNNTIPDISHTSYGALINGQAVCDGYSKAAKLLFNEVGIESGIITSSTMNHAWNYVKINGQYYNLDITWDDPVPEGNKIRYKYFNLSNKKMAEDHTWVLEKYPICNGEAFAFLREHQMCRINDKLYLRDNTKDSIDSTNLVGENKVSVLQAMGNGHGELVAYNNILNFDDDNVIKSYNTKNGLIDTTYKYSGYLYSLYLKDTTLFIKTSNGIENIDLNISKDFNYDSVVDIVDLAMVAIEYNSTIDKPGINKLLDLNKDGIIDIFDIVQIAKSIN
;
A
#
# COMPACT_ATOMS: atom_id res chain seq x y z
N MET A 1 -28.78 -8.41 -22.72
CA MET A 1 -29.70 -7.85 -21.70
C MET A 1 -28.83 -7.59 -20.49
N SER A 2 -28.26 -6.40 -20.41
CA SER A 2 -27.20 -6.06 -19.46
C SER A 2 -27.81 -5.69 -18.12
N ILE A 3 -27.47 -6.45 -17.07
CA ILE A 3 -27.86 -6.15 -15.69
C ILE A 3 -26.83 -5.17 -15.15
N ILE A 4 -27.21 -3.89 -15.12
CA ILE A 4 -26.51 -2.83 -14.41
C ILE A 4 -26.80 -3.05 -12.92
N PHE A 5 -25.77 -3.40 -12.14
CA PHE A 5 -25.87 -3.38 -10.68
C PHE A 5 -25.81 -1.92 -10.23
N ILE A 6 -26.99 -1.36 -9.94
CA ILE A 6 -27.13 -0.11 -9.18
C ILE A 6 -26.87 -0.46 -7.73
N ILE A 7 -25.73 -0.06 -7.20
CA ILE A 7 -25.46 -0.10 -5.74
C ILE A 7 -26.38 0.94 -5.11
N MET A 8 -27.38 0.48 -4.36
CA MET A 8 -28.21 1.35 -3.53
C MET A 8 -27.37 1.85 -2.35
N LEU A 9 -27.12 3.16 -2.33
CA LEU A 9 -26.60 3.89 -1.18
C LEU A 9 -27.63 3.80 -0.05
N VAL A 10 -27.25 3.19 1.08
CA VAL A 10 -28.00 3.29 2.34
C VAL A 10 -27.49 4.55 3.06
N PRO A 11 -28.34 5.55 3.36
CA PRO A 11 -27.92 6.72 4.12
C PRO A 11 -27.63 6.28 5.55
N ILE A 12 -26.43 6.59 6.05
CA ILE A 12 -26.10 6.35 7.45
C ILE A 12 -26.50 7.60 8.25
N ASP A 13 -27.54 7.47 9.07
CA ASP A 13 -27.94 8.48 10.06
C ASP A 13 -26.90 8.54 11.18
N TYR A 14 -26.14 9.64 11.26
CA TYR A 14 -25.32 9.95 12.43
C TYR A 14 -25.70 11.31 13.02
N LYS A 15 -25.82 11.32 14.36
CA LYS A 15 -26.11 12.50 15.17
C LYS A 15 -25.02 13.56 14.95
N VAL A 16 -25.43 14.69 14.39
CA VAL A 16 -24.66 15.94 14.36
C VAL A 16 -24.41 16.38 15.80
N VAL A 17 -23.17 16.31 16.27
CA VAL A 17 -22.70 17.09 17.42
C VAL A 17 -22.12 18.37 16.83
N PHE A 18 -22.89 19.46 16.89
CA PHE A 18 -22.35 20.77 16.57
C PHE A 18 -21.21 21.09 17.53
N ALA A 19 -20.08 21.57 17.00
CA ALA A 19 -19.10 22.30 17.80
C ALA A 19 -19.85 23.43 18.51
N THR A 20 -20.04 23.31 19.82
CA THR A 20 -20.73 24.35 20.58
C THR A 20 -19.69 25.40 20.92
N VAL A 21 -19.55 26.42 20.08
CA VAL A 21 -18.78 27.61 20.43
C VAL A 21 -19.61 28.40 21.45
N ASN A 22 -19.32 28.24 22.73
CA ASN A 22 -19.86 29.09 23.77
C ASN A 22 -19.24 30.49 23.66
N ASN A 23 -19.79 31.32 22.76
CA ASN A 23 -19.49 32.74 22.67
C ASN A 23 -20.34 33.52 23.68
N GLU A 24 -19.99 33.46 24.96
CA GLU A 24 -20.39 34.50 25.90
C GLU A 24 -19.29 35.58 25.94
N LEU A 25 -19.51 36.66 25.19
CA LEU A 25 -18.72 37.88 25.24
C LEU A 25 -18.93 38.57 26.59
N GLN A 26 -18.05 38.30 27.56
CA GLN A 26 -17.83 39.25 28.66
C GLN A 26 -16.75 40.25 28.25
N GLN A 27 -17.20 41.47 27.94
CA GLN A 27 -16.31 42.61 27.74
C GLN A 27 -15.58 42.93 29.04
N GLY A 28 -14.24 42.92 28.98
CA GLY A 28 -13.39 43.67 29.90
C GLY A 28 -12.59 42.83 30.90
N VAL A 29 -11.65 42.01 30.43
CA VAL A 29 -10.41 41.72 31.17
C VAL A 29 -9.26 41.56 30.17
N SER A 30 -8.25 42.42 30.30
CA SER A 30 -6.94 42.21 29.67
C SER A 30 -6.23 41.11 30.43
N ASP A 31 -6.40 39.85 30.04
CA ASP A 31 -5.50 38.83 30.55
C ASP A 31 -5.34 37.62 29.62
N SER A 32 -4.09 37.21 29.48
CA SER A 32 -3.60 36.04 28.73
C SER A 32 -4.02 34.68 29.33
N SER A 33 -5.15 34.63 30.04
CA SER A 33 -5.54 33.51 30.91
C SER A 33 -6.66 32.62 30.37
N VAL A 34 -7.38 33.04 29.32
CA VAL A 34 -8.44 32.22 28.72
C VAL A 34 -7.81 31.14 27.84
N ILE A 35 -8.08 29.88 28.18
CA ILE A 35 -7.67 28.71 27.41
C ILE A 35 -8.88 28.25 26.60
N TYR A 36 -8.69 28.13 25.29
CA TYR A 36 -9.65 27.60 24.34
C TYR A 36 -9.34 26.13 24.08
N GLU A 37 -10.37 25.32 23.83
CA GLU A 37 -10.24 23.91 23.47
C GLU A 37 -10.93 23.63 22.14
N SER A 38 -10.30 22.79 21.31
CA SER A 38 -10.88 22.26 20.08
C SER A 38 -10.56 20.78 19.95
N THR A 39 -11.42 20.03 19.26
CA THR A 39 -11.26 18.61 18.97
C THR A 39 -11.40 18.37 17.48
N MET A 40 -10.70 17.37 16.96
CA MET A 40 -10.76 16.97 15.56
C MET A 40 -10.59 15.45 15.48
N THR A 41 -11.55 14.73 14.90
CA THR A 41 -11.32 13.33 14.50
C THR A 41 -10.66 13.25 13.14
N ARG A 42 -10.10 12.07 12.85
CA ARG A 42 -9.54 11.77 11.54
C ARG A 42 -10.59 11.93 10.43
N GLU A 43 -11.78 11.37 10.61
CA GLU A 43 -12.87 11.39 9.63
C GLU A 43 -13.39 12.81 9.40
N GLU A 44 -13.54 13.59 10.47
CA GLU A 44 -13.93 15.00 10.41
C GLU A 44 -12.93 15.80 9.58
N TYR A 45 -11.63 15.64 9.84
CA TYR A 45 -10.58 16.33 9.10
C TYR A 45 -10.65 16.07 7.59
N TYR A 46 -10.70 14.81 7.17
CA TYR A 46 -10.72 14.47 5.75
C TYR A 46 -11.98 14.99 5.04
N ARG A 47 -13.14 14.92 5.72
CA ARG A 47 -14.41 15.44 5.19
C ARG A 47 -14.39 16.97 5.06
N ASP A 48 -13.91 17.68 6.07
CA ASP A 48 -13.92 19.15 6.08
C ASP A 48 -12.99 19.72 5.00
N LYS A 49 -11.83 19.08 4.80
CA LYS A 49 -10.88 19.44 3.72
C LYS A 49 -11.41 19.23 2.31
N GLU A 50 -12.41 18.39 2.12
CA GLU A 50 -13.05 18.20 0.82
C GLU A 50 -14.19 19.20 0.61
N ASN A 51 -14.99 19.46 1.65
CA ASN A 51 -16.09 20.44 1.62
C ASN A 51 -15.61 21.88 1.42
N GLU A 52 -14.52 22.29 2.07
CA GLU A 52 -13.88 23.60 1.87
C GLU A 52 -13.47 23.82 0.41
N GLU A 53 -13.17 22.76 -0.33
CA GLU A 53 -12.66 22.85 -1.69
C GLU A 53 -13.75 22.77 -2.75
N ILE A 54 -14.80 21.96 -2.53
CA ILE A 54 -16.02 22.00 -3.36
C ILE A 54 -16.64 23.41 -3.33
N THR A 55 -16.58 24.09 -2.18
CA THR A 55 -17.06 25.47 -2.06
C THR A 55 -16.18 26.47 -2.81
N ILE A 56 -14.87 26.24 -2.93
CA ILE A 56 -13.97 27.08 -3.74
C ILE A 56 -14.18 26.81 -5.24
N GLU A 57 -14.26 25.55 -5.67
CA GLU A 57 -14.54 25.16 -7.07
C GLU A 57 -15.89 25.71 -7.57
N THR A 58 -16.92 25.75 -6.73
CA THR A 58 -18.22 26.33 -7.12
C THR A 58 -18.17 27.86 -7.25
N ILE A 59 -17.19 28.53 -6.63
CA ILE A 59 -16.97 29.97 -6.77
C ILE A 59 -16.12 30.27 -8.02
N GLU A 60 -15.14 29.40 -8.35
CA GLU A 60 -14.26 29.58 -9.51
C GLU A 60 -14.88 29.11 -10.84
N ASN A 61 -15.81 28.14 -10.83
CA ASN A 61 -16.53 27.69 -12.03
C ASN A 61 -17.59 28.68 -12.56
N ALA A 62 -17.63 29.91 -12.05
CA ALA A 62 -18.41 31.00 -12.65
C ALA A 62 -17.76 31.63 -13.90
N GLN A 63 -16.54 31.21 -14.31
CA GLN A 63 -15.92 31.67 -15.56
C GLN A 63 -15.26 30.51 -16.33
N ILE A 64 -15.91 30.10 -17.41
CA ILE A 64 -15.39 29.18 -18.42
C ILE A 64 -14.19 29.84 -19.12
N ILE A 65 -12.97 29.31 -18.96
CA ILE A 65 -11.83 29.65 -19.82
C ILE A 65 -11.05 28.36 -20.20
N THR A 66 -10.81 28.25 -21.50
CA THR A 66 -10.04 27.21 -22.22
C THR A 66 -8.55 27.18 -21.84
N PRO A 67 -7.85 26.03 -21.93
CA PRO A 67 -6.48 25.91 -21.47
C PRO A 67 -5.45 26.18 -22.59
N GLU A 68 -4.86 27.37 -22.60
CA GLU A 68 -3.52 27.60 -23.16
C GLU A 68 -2.91 28.88 -22.55
N SER A 69 -2.34 28.79 -21.34
CA SER A 69 -1.35 29.76 -20.85
C SER A 69 -0.69 29.30 -19.54
N GLU A 70 0.65 29.21 -19.60
CA GLU A 70 1.63 29.39 -18.52
C GLU A 70 1.22 29.03 -17.08
N TYR A 71 1.73 27.88 -16.65
CA TYR A 71 1.75 27.41 -15.27
C TYR A 71 2.42 28.43 -14.36
N ARG A 72 1.59 29.11 -13.55
CA ARG A 72 2.04 29.67 -12.28
C ARG A 72 1.97 28.55 -11.25
N GLU A 73 3.07 28.32 -10.54
CA GLU A 73 3.04 27.62 -9.25
C GLU A 73 1.98 28.31 -8.38
N ILE A 74 0.84 27.66 -8.20
CA ILE A 74 -0.10 28.04 -7.15
C ILE A 74 0.44 27.37 -5.89
N THR A 75 1.45 28.01 -5.29
CA THR A 75 1.76 27.77 -3.89
C THR A 75 0.53 28.22 -3.11
N ARG A 76 -0.27 27.27 -2.63
CA ARG A 76 -1.30 27.55 -1.63
C ARG A 76 -0.57 28.28 -0.50
N GLN A 77 -0.85 29.57 -0.32
CA GLN A 77 -0.24 30.36 0.75
C GLN A 77 -0.56 29.68 2.08
N ALA A 78 0.42 28.96 2.63
CA ALA A 78 0.36 28.57 4.02
C ALA A 78 0.27 29.88 4.82
N SER A 79 -0.82 30.08 5.56
CA SER A 79 -0.95 31.28 6.39
C SER A 79 0.07 31.30 7.55
N ILE A 80 0.77 30.18 7.75
CA ILE A 80 1.97 30.02 8.57
C ILE A 80 3.18 29.95 7.63
N ASN A 81 4.21 30.77 7.87
CA ASN A 81 5.43 30.71 7.06
C ASN A 81 6.11 29.32 7.13
N ASP A 82 6.81 28.94 6.05
CA ASP A 82 7.36 27.59 5.89
C ASP A 82 8.32 27.19 7.00
N THR A 83 9.15 28.12 7.48
CA THR A 83 10.12 27.82 8.55
C THR A 83 9.42 27.48 9.87
N THR A 84 8.31 28.16 10.18
CA THR A 84 7.51 27.90 11.38
C THR A 84 6.72 26.59 11.23
N SER A 85 6.13 26.35 10.06
CA SER A 85 5.47 25.08 9.73
C SER A 85 6.38 23.86 9.93
N GLU A 86 7.62 23.92 9.45
CA GLU A 86 8.58 22.81 9.60
C GLU A 86 9.00 22.57 11.06
N LYS A 87 9.17 23.63 11.86
CA LYS A 87 9.44 23.48 13.30
C LYS A 87 8.28 22.82 14.04
N ILE A 88 7.05 23.20 13.70
CA ILE A 88 5.84 22.60 14.28
C ILE A 88 5.74 21.12 13.88
N LYS A 89 5.89 20.78 12.59
CA LYS A 89 5.91 19.39 12.12
C LYS A 89 6.96 18.55 12.83
N LEU A 90 8.17 19.09 13.02
CA LEU A 90 9.25 18.39 13.72
C LEU A 90 8.88 18.13 15.19
N ALA A 91 8.32 19.12 15.89
CA ALA A 91 7.89 18.97 17.28
C ALA A 91 6.76 17.93 17.42
N ILE A 92 5.81 17.93 16.48
CA ILE A 92 4.73 16.93 16.40
C ILE A 92 5.34 15.53 16.19
N TYR A 93 6.21 15.38 15.20
CA TYR A 93 6.85 14.10 14.89
C TYR A 93 7.65 13.55 16.07
N GLN A 94 8.41 14.40 16.76
CA GLN A 94 9.15 14.01 17.96
C GLN A 94 8.22 13.59 19.10
N GLY A 95 7.13 14.33 19.32
CA GLY A 95 6.12 13.98 20.33
C GLY A 95 5.47 12.62 20.06
N LEU A 96 5.09 12.36 18.82
CA LEU A 96 4.51 11.08 18.36
C LEU A 96 5.51 9.94 18.43
N THR A 97 6.77 10.18 18.08
CA THR A 97 7.85 9.18 18.15
C THR A 97 8.09 8.74 19.60
N ASN A 98 8.03 9.69 20.54
CA ASN A 98 8.18 9.45 21.99
C ASN A 98 6.90 8.97 22.69
N ILE A 99 5.78 8.89 21.95
CA ILE A 99 4.47 8.46 22.45
C ILE A 99 4.03 9.38 23.61
N ASN A 100 4.18 10.69 23.41
CA ASN A 100 3.72 11.67 24.38
C ASN A 100 2.20 11.83 24.27
N SER A 101 1.50 11.83 25.40
CA SER A 101 0.06 12.14 25.45
C SER A 101 -0.24 13.64 25.32
N SER A 102 0.81 14.48 25.35
CA SER A 102 0.72 15.91 25.16
C SER A 102 1.96 16.44 24.43
N ILE A 103 1.76 17.33 23.45
CA ILE A 103 2.83 17.97 22.67
C ILE A 103 2.65 19.48 22.80
N ASP A 104 3.57 20.13 23.50
CA ASP A 104 3.60 21.59 23.65
C ASP A 104 4.26 22.25 22.43
N LEU A 105 3.47 23.01 21.70
CA LEU A 105 3.85 23.76 20.50
C LEU A 105 3.98 25.27 20.78
N SER A 106 3.83 25.71 22.03
CA SER A 106 3.73 27.12 22.40
C SER A 106 4.93 27.96 21.93
N LEU A 107 6.13 27.38 21.92
CA LEU A 107 7.35 28.05 21.44
C LEU A 107 7.36 28.28 19.91
N TYR A 108 6.63 27.46 19.17
CA TYR A 108 6.64 27.46 17.70
C TYR A 108 5.42 28.17 17.11
N CYS A 109 4.33 28.28 17.86
CA CYS A 109 3.09 28.88 17.35
C CYS A 109 3.01 30.41 17.52
N THR A 110 4.05 31.07 18.06
CA THR A 110 3.99 32.51 18.39
C THR A 110 3.77 33.43 17.20
N GLU A 111 4.01 32.95 15.98
CA GLU A 111 3.76 33.68 14.74
C GLU A 111 2.39 33.36 14.11
N VAL A 112 1.68 32.36 14.62
CA VAL A 112 0.40 31.88 14.09
C VAL A 112 -0.74 32.77 14.62
N ASN A 113 -1.62 33.26 13.74
CA ASN A 113 -2.82 33.97 14.19
C ASN A 113 -3.83 32.97 14.75
N TYR A 114 -4.60 33.37 15.76
CA TYR A 114 -5.60 32.48 16.33
C TYR A 114 -6.68 32.07 15.31
N GLN A 115 -6.98 32.88 14.27
CA GLN A 115 -7.90 32.47 13.21
C GLN A 115 -7.37 31.31 12.37
N ASP A 116 -6.05 31.15 12.32
CA ASP A 116 -5.33 30.11 11.56
C ASP A 116 -5.04 28.86 12.40
N TYR A 117 -5.61 28.72 13.60
CA TYR A 117 -5.30 27.61 14.51
C TYR A 117 -5.53 26.22 13.89
N GLN A 118 -6.49 26.12 12.97
CA GLN A 118 -6.83 24.86 12.30
C GLN A 118 -5.67 24.33 11.45
N ASN A 119 -4.78 25.19 10.97
CA ASN A 119 -3.59 24.76 10.24
C ASN A 119 -2.63 23.93 11.10
N ILE A 120 -2.72 24.01 12.43
CA ILE A 120 -1.97 23.10 13.31
C ILE A 120 -2.46 21.65 13.17
N TYR A 121 -3.77 21.45 12.95
CA TYR A 121 -4.30 20.12 12.61
C TYR A 121 -3.79 19.66 11.24
N ASP A 122 -3.73 20.55 10.24
CA ASP A 122 -3.18 20.23 8.92
C ASP A 122 -1.72 19.78 9.03
N LEU A 123 -0.91 20.46 9.86
CA LEU A 123 0.48 20.07 10.11
C LEU A 123 0.56 18.72 10.85
N TYR A 124 -0.35 18.46 11.79
CA TYR A 124 -0.44 17.17 12.47
C TYR A 124 -0.77 16.02 11.51
N PHE A 125 -1.86 16.13 10.75
CA PHE A 125 -2.26 15.11 9.79
C PHE A 125 -1.28 14.99 8.62
N GLY A 126 -0.63 16.07 8.23
CA GLY A 126 0.49 16.06 7.27
C GLY A 126 1.68 15.23 7.76
N VAL A 127 2.03 15.34 9.06
CA VAL A 127 3.05 14.45 9.65
C VAL A 127 2.61 12.99 9.57
N LEU A 128 1.34 12.68 9.84
CA LEU A 128 0.85 11.28 9.77
C LEU A 128 0.85 10.73 8.34
N ALA A 129 0.51 11.55 7.36
CA ALA A 129 0.54 11.17 5.95
C ALA A 129 1.97 10.89 5.48
N GLU A 130 2.94 11.71 5.90
CA GLU A 130 4.35 11.54 5.53
C GLU A 130 5.05 10.42 6.31
N LYS A 131 4.68 10.24 7.58
CA LYS A 131 5.34 9.34 8.54
C LYS A 131 4.48 8.11 8.81
N SER A 132 4.31 7.30 7.76
CA SER A 132 3.51 6.07 7.80
C SER A 132 4.06 5.00 8.77
N GLU A 133 5.24 5.19 9.36
CA GLU A 133 5.75 4.40 10.50
C GLU A 133 5.02 4.71 11.82
N ILE A 134 4.32 5.84 11.92
CA ILE A 134 3.50 6.22 13.07
C ILE A 134 2.07 5.67 12.87
N PHE A 135 1.92 4.34 12.99
CA PHE A 135 0.63 3.65 12.81
C PHE A 135 -0.30 3.70 14.02
N TYR A 136 0.24 4.04 15.20
CA TYR A 136 -0.40 3.89 16.50
C TYR A 136 -1.09 5.18 16.96
N THR A 137 -1.45 6.08 16.04
CA THR A 137 -2.00 7.39 16.37
C THR A 137 -3.44 7.33 16.87
N PRO A 138 -3.84 8.29 17.72
CA PRO A 138 -5.21 8.39 18.23
C PRO A 138 -6.23 8.67 17.12
N LEU A 139 -7.46 8.16 17.28
CA LEU A 139 -8.60 8.40 16.38
C LEU A 139 -9.11 9.84 16.41
N GLY A 140 -8.82 10.56 17.50
CA GLY A 140 -9.13 11.98 17.64
C GLY A 140 -8.05 12.69 18.45
N ILE A 141 -7.81 13.94 18.08
CA ILE A 141 -6.84 14.83 18.70
C ILE A 141 -7.55 16.07 19.24
N SER A 142 -7.17 16.51 20.43
CA SER A 142 -7.62 17.79 20.95
C SER A 142 -6.46 18.77 21.02
N MET A 143 -6.79 20.06 20.91
CA MET A 143 -5.84 21.14 21.05
C MET A 143 -6.37 22.11 22.10
N SER A 144 -5.50 22.50 23.02
CA SER A 144 -5.72 23.66 23.87
C SER A 144 -4.83 24.81 23.41
N TYR A 145 -5.38 26.02 23.33
CA TYR A 145 -4.61 27.19 22.90
C TYR A 145 -5.03 28.45 23.64
N ALA A 146 -4.14 29.44 23.68
CA ALA A 146 -4.41 30.79 24.15
C ALA A 146 -3.78 31.76 23.16
N TYR A 147 -4.30 32.99 23.08
CA TYR A 147 -3.76 34.02 22.21
C TYR A 147 -3.73 35.39 22.88
N ASN A 148 -2.88 36.26 22.38
CA ASN A 148 -2.79 37.64 22.81
C ASN A 148 -3.85 38.46 22.05
N GLN A 149 -4.83 39.01 22.76
CA GLN A 149 -5.94 39.76 22.15
C GLN A 149 -5.51 41.00 21.35
N SER A 150 -4.39 41.63 21.71
CA SER A 150 -3.89 42.83 21.03
C SER A 150 -3.21 42.51 19.70
N THR A 151 -2.55 41.36 19.60
CA THR A 151 -1.80 40.95 18.40
C THR A 151 -2.52 39.90 17.56
N GLY A 152 -3.52 39.21 18.13
CA GLY A 152 -4.18 38.06 17.54
C GLY A 152 -3.31 36.80 17.48
N LYS A 153 -2.09 36.81 18.01
CA LYS A 153 -1.13 35.70 17.91
C LYS A 153 -1.29 34.68 19.03
N LEU A 154 -1.11 33.40 18.71
CA LEU A 154 -1.10 32.33 19.69
C LEU A 154 0.05 32.53 20.70
N THR A 155 -0.23 32.31 21.98
CA THR A 155 0.73 32.37 23.09
C THR A 155 0.89 31.03 23.80
N LYS A 156 -0.11 30.16 23.67
CA LYS A 156 -0.06 28.76 24.08
C LYS A 156 -0.68 27.90 23.00
N CYS A 157 -0.12 26.72 22.77
CA CYS A 157 -0.69 25.71 21.89
C CYS A 157 -0.19 24.35 22.34
N THR A 158 -1.11 23.47 22.75
CA THR A 158 -0.78 22.13 23.21
C THR A 158 -1.74 21.14 22.56
N LEU A 159 -1.18 20.18 21.83
CA LEU A 159 -1.91 19.02 21.33
C LEU A 159 -2.01 17.97 22.44
N SER A 160 -3.17 17.34 22.56
CA SER A 160 -3.48 16.29 23.52
C SER A 160 -3.92 15.04 22.77
N LEU A 161 -3.25 13.92 23.04
CA LEU A 161 -3.33 12.68 22.28
C LEU A 161 -3.80 11.54 23.19
N LYS A 162 -4.78 10.76 22.71
CA LYS A 162 -5.31 9.59 23.41
C LYS A 162 -5.07 8.31 22.60
N TYR A 163 -3.94 7.65 22.85
CA TYR A 163 -3.60 6.40 22.19
C TYR A 163 -4.57 5.27 22.56
N GLU A 164 -4.84 4.40 21.59
CA GLU A 164 -5.66 3.19 21.78
C GLU A 164 -4.92 2.13 22.62
N TYR A 165 -3.61 2.03 22.43
CA TYR A 165 -2.75 1.06 23.09
C TYR A 165 -1.88 1.70 24.17
N GLU A 166 -1.51 0.89 25.16
CA GLU A 166 -0.56 1.30 26.20
C GLU A 166 0.83 1.54 25.62
N LYS A 167 1.61 2.45 26.23
CA LYS A 167 2.93 2.86 25.71
C LYS A 167 3.87 1.68 25.43
N ASN A 168 3.93 0.70 26.33
CA ASN A 168 4.81 -0.47 26.17
C ASN A 168 4.34 -1.38 25.03
N GLU A 169 3.03 -1.50 24.80
CA GLU A 169 2.49 -2.25 23.69
C GLU A 169 2.84 -1.59 22.36
N ILE A 170 2.67 -0.27 22.27
CA ILE A 170 3.09 0.51 21.10
C ILE A 170 4.58 0.31 20.81
N LEU A 171 5.44 0.35 21.82
CA LEU A 171 6.88 0.11 21.65
C LEU A 171 7.17 -1.28 21.05
N ASN A 172 6.49 -2.32 21.53
CA ASN A 172 6.62 -3.67 20.99
C ASN A 172 6.10 -3.77 19.54
N MET A 173 4.97 -3.12 19.24
CA MET A 173 4.43 -3.09 17.88
C MET A 173 5.37 -2.34 16.92
N LYS A 174 5.95 -1.21 17.36
CA LYS A 174 6.96 -0.47 16.59
C LYS A 174 8.18 -1.33 16.28
N GLU A 175 8.68 -2.07 17.26
CA GLU A 175 9.82 -2.97 17.05
C GLU A 175 9.48 -4.06 16.02
N LYS A 176 8.30 -4.69 16.11
CA LYS A 176 7.84 -5.68 15.12
C LYS A 176 7.76 -5.10 13.70
N LEU A 177 7.16 -3.91 13.55
CA LEU A 177 7.07 -3.24 12.25
C LEU A 177 8.46 -2.93 11.70
N ASN A 178 9.35 -2.35 12.52
CA ASN A 178 10.72 -2.02 12.10
C ASN A 178 11.51 -3.26 11.69
N LEU A 179 11.39 -4.37 12.43
CA LEU A 179 12.01 -5.64 12.07
C LEU A 179 11.47 -6.16 10.73
N LYS A 180 10.15 -6.12 10.52
CA LYS A 180 9.53 -6.53 9.25
C LYS A 180 10.00 -5.68 8.07
N VAL A 181 10.02 -4.36 8.23
CA VAL A 181 10.50 -3.42 7.21
C VAL A 181 11.97 -3.68 6.90
N ASN A 182 12.83 -3.83 7.90
CA ASN A 182 14.25 -4.15 7.70
C ASN A 182 14.43 -5.50 7.00
N LEU A 183 13.66 -6.52 7.35
CA LEU A 183 13.68 -7.82 6.66
C LEU A 183 13.31 -7.67 5.18
N ILE A 184 12.30 -6.85 4.86
CA ILE A 184 11.90 -6.60 3.46
C ILE A 184 13.04 -5.90 2.70
N LYS A 185 13.63 -4.86 3.30
CA LYS A 185 14.73 -4.11 2.72
C LYS A 185 15.93 -4.99 2.43
N GLU A 186 16.42 -5.71 3.44
CA GLU A 186 17.63 -6.53 3.34
C GLU A 186 17.45 -7.70 2.37
N ARG A 187 16.27 -8.32 2.36
CA ARG A 187 16.01 -9.52 1.56
C ARG A 187 15.66 -9.22 0.10
N TYR A 188 14.95 -8.13 -0.16
CA TYR A 188 14.34 -7.90 -1.49
C TYR A 188 14.81 -6.60 -2.16
N LEU A 189 15.28 -5.60 -1.42
CA LEU A 189 15.56 -4.27 -1.97
C LEU A 189 17.05 -3.88 -1.91
N ASN A 190 17.84 -4.60 -1.13
CA ASN A 190 19.27 -4.32 -0.94
C ASN A 190 20.06 -4.47 -2.25
N GLY A 191 20.94 -3.52 -2.52
CA GLY A 191 21.78 -3.50 -3.72
C GLY A 191 21.06 -3.19 -5.04
N ILE A 192 19.77 -2.83 -4.99
CA ILE A 192 19.02 -2.38 -6.15
C ILE A 192 19.09 -0.87 -6.21
N ASP A 193 19.54 -0.30 -7.33
CA ASP A 193 19.54 1.16 -7.54
C ASP A 193 18.31 1.63 -8.33
N ASP A 194 17.84 0.79 -9.25
CA ASP A 194 16.71 1.06 -10.16
C ASP A 194 15.38 1.26 -9.38
N GLU A 195 14.80 2.45 -9.49
CA GLU A 195 13.56 2.84 -8.81
C GLU A 195 12.37 1.98 -9.25
N LEU A 196 12.26 1.67 -10.55
CA LEU A 196 11.16 0.87 -11.09
C LEU A 196 11.23 -0.57 -10.59
N LYS A 197 12.43 -1.15 -10.51
CA LYS A 197 12.62 -2.49 -9.93
C LYS A 197 12.16 -2.54 -8.46
N LYS A 198 12.58 -1.56 -7.66
CA LYS A 198 12.15 -1.44 -6.25
C LYS A 198 10.64 -1.34 -6.16
N GLU A 199 10.02 -0.53 -7.02
CA GLU A 199 8.58 -0.37 -7.04
C GLU A 199 7.84 -1.68 -7.33
N TYR A 200 8.19 -2.40 -8.40
CA TYR A 200 7.60 -3.71 -8.69
C TYR A 200 7.77 -4.69 -7.52
N ILE A 201 8.93 -4.68 -6.85
CA ILE A 201 9.18 -5.55 -5.71
C ILE A 201 8.30 -5.18 -4.51
N ILE A 202 8.20 -3.90 -4.17
CA ILE A 202 7.34 -3.41 -3.08
C ILE A 202 5.87 -3.73 -3.37
N TYR A 203 5.44 -3.45 -4.60
CA TYR A 203 4.09 -3.67 -5.08
C TYR A 203 3.68 -5.15 -4.99
N ASP A 204 4.48 -6.04 -5.59
CA ASP A 204 4.24 -7.48 -5.54
C ASP A 204 4.33 -8.02 -4.12
N TYR A 205 5.23 -7.47 -3.29
CA TYR A 205 5.36 -7.88 -1.90
C TYR A 205 4.07 -7.63 -1.13
N ILE A 206 3.49 -6.42 -1.24
CA ILE A 206 2.24 -6.07 -0.56
C ILE A 206 1.11 -6.96 -1.05
N LEU A 207 0.92 -7.09 -2.37
CA LEU A 207 -0.14 -7.95 -2.92
C LEU A 207 -0.04 -9.42 -2.53
N ASN A 208 1.17 -9.94 -2.30
CA ASN A 208 1.37 -11.33 -1.90
C ASN A 208 1.31 -11.55 -0.38
N ASN A 209 1.35 -10.49 0.44
CA ASN A 209 1.45 -10.61 1.91
C ASN A 209 0.33 -9.87 2.64
N THR A 210 -0.63 -9.29 1.91
CA THR A 210 -1.75 -8.56 2.49
C THR A 210 -3.03 -8.93 1.74
N SER A 211 -4.09 -9.18 2.50
CA SER A 211 -5.44 -9.42 2.01
C SER A 211 -6.38 -8.26 2.36
N TYR A 212 -7.30 -7.95 1.45
CA TYR A 212 -8.33 -6.95 1.76
C TYR A 212 -9.23 -7.44 2.89
N ASP A 213 -9.51 -6.57 3.87
CA ASP A 213 -10.37 -6.86 5.03
C ASP A 213 -11.87 -6.84 4.63
N TYR A 214 -12.21 -7.71 3.69
CA TYR A 214 -13.49 -7.70 2.98
C TYR A 214 -14.66 -8.08 3.88
N ASP A 215 -14.46 -9.06 4.77
CA ASP A 215 -15.53 -9.51 5.68
C ASP A 215 -15.88 -8.41 6.69
N ASN A 216 -14.90 -7.73 7.28
CA ASN A 216 -15.20 -6.60 8.17
C ASN A 216 -15.75 -5.40 7.40
N TYR A 217 -15.29 -5.16 6.17
CA TYR A 217 -15.87 -4.14 5.29
C TYR A 217 -17.37 -4.38 5.04
N LEU A 218 -17.76 -5.59 4.65
CA LEU A 218 -19.17 -5.95 4.43
C LEU A 218 -20.02 -5.82 5.69
N ASN A 219 -19.42 -6.07 6.86
CA ASN A 219 -20.12 -6.01 8.14
C ASN A 219 -20.05 -4.63 8.82
N ASN A 220 -19.37 -3.64 8.22
CA ASN A 220 -19.07 -2.33 8.82
C ASN A 220 -18.38 -2.45 10.20
N THR A 221 -17.40 -3.35 10.31
CA THR A 221 -16.64 -3.65 11.53
C THR A 221 -15.14 -3.56 11.32
N ILE A 222 -14.68 -2.79 10.33
CA ILE A 222 -13.24 -2.64 10.04
C ILE A 222 -12.54 -2.11 11.31
N PRO A 223 -11.54 -2.83 11.85
CA PRO A 223 -10.80 -2.34 12.99
C PRO A 223 -9.80 -1.27 12.56
N ASP A 224 -9.50 -0.33 13.45
CA ASP A 224 -8.59 0.78 13.17
C ASP A 224 -7.20 0.32 12.71
N ILE A 225 -6.74 -0.84 13.18
CA ILE A 225 -5.47 -1.42 12.75
C ILE A 225 -5.43 -1.77 11.26
N SER A 226 -6.57 -2.13 10.63
CA SER A 226 -6.68 -2.41 9.19
C SER A 226 -6.45 -1.15 8.33
N HIS A 227 -6.54 0.03 8.94
CA HIS A 227 -6.24 1.32 8.33
C HIS A 227 -4.77 1.73 8.46
N THR A 228 -3.85 0.80 8.74
CA THR A 228 -2.45 1.12 9.06
C THR A 228 -1.45 0.27 8.29
N SER A 229 -0.21 0.77 8.21
CA SER A 229 0.93 -0.01 7.70
C SER A 229 1.19 -1.28 8.54
N TYR A 230 0.84 -1.27 9.83
CA TYR A 230 0.93 -2.45 10.70
C TYR A 230 -0.11 -3.51 10.32
N GLY A 231 -1.36 -3.12 10.06
CA GLY A 231 -2.40 -4.03 9.55
C GLY A 231 -1.94 -4.74 8.28
N ALA A 232 -1.45 -3.97 7.31
CA ALA A 232 -0.96 -4.52 6.06
C ALA A 232 0.30 -5.39 6.21
N LEU A 233 1.37 -4.87 6.80
CA LEU A 233 2.68 -5.54 6.80
C LEU A 233 2.86 -6.59 7.90
N ILE A 234 2.15 -6.47 9.03
CA ILE A 234 2.29 -7.39 10.17
C ILE A 234 1.10 -8.34 10.26
N ASN A 235 -0.13 -7.82 10.23
CA ASN A 235 -1.31 -8.67 10.33
C ASN A 235 -1.65 -9.35 9.00
N GLY A 236 -1.16 -8.82 7.88
CA GLY A 236 -1.48 -9.33 6.54
C GLY A 236 -2.92 -9.05 6.13
N GLN A 237 -3.59 -8.09 6.78
CA GLN A 237 -4.98 -7.74 6.49
C GLN A 237 -5.18 -6.22 6.65
N ALA A 238 -5.73 -5.58 5.62
CA ALA A 238 -5.90 -4.13 5.58
C ALA A 238 -7.04 -3.69 4.65
N VAL A 239 -7.39 -2.40 4.71
CA VAL A 239 -8.20 -1.71 3.69
C VAL A 239 -7.36 -0.65 2.98
N CYS A 240 -7.96 0.08 2.04
CA CYS A 240 -7.27 0.93 1.06
C CYS A 240 -6.17 1.85 1.61
N ASP A 241 -6.40 2.52 2.74
CA ASP A 241 -5.40 3.38 3.36
C ASP A 241 -4.30 2.60 4.11
N GLY A 242 -4.58 1.40 4.62
CA GLY A 242 -3.57 0.49 5.17
C GLY A 242 -2.59 0.02 4.09
N TYR A 243 -3.09 -0.37 2.91
CA TYR A 243 -2.26 -0.66 1.73
C TYR A 243 -1.41 0.56 1.34
N SER A 244 -2.05 1.73 1.22
CA SER A 244 -1.38 2.94 0.78
C SER A 244 -0.29 3.42 1.76
N LYS A 245 -0.51 3.26 3.07
CA LYS A 245 0.48 3.54 4.12
C LYS A 245 1.62 2.53 4.13
N ALA A 246 1.35 1.25 3.86
CA ALA A 246 2.41 0.25 3.74
C ALA A 246 3.33 0.54 2.55
N ALA A 247 2.74 0.87 1.38
CA ALA A 247 3.50 1.26 0.20
C ALA A 247 4.34 2.51 0.46
N LYS A 248 3.72 3.59 0.97
CA LYS A 248 4.41 4.83 1.34
C LYS A 248 5.56 4.60 2.33
N LEU A 249 5.35 3.76 3.34
CA LEU A 249 6.41 3.39 4.29
C LEU A 249 7.59 2.72 3.58
N LEU A 250 7.34 1.71 2.74
CA LEU A 250 8.41 1.02 2.02
C LEU A 250 9.10 1.90 0.97
N PHE A 251 8.38 2.80 0.29
CA PHE A 251 8.97 3.77 -0.64
C PHE A 251 9.88 4.78 0.07
N ASN A 252 9.45 5.31 1.22
CA ASN A 252 10.28 6.19 2.06
C ASN A 252 11.61 5.52 2.43
N GLU A 253 11.56 4.23 2.79
CA GLU A 253 12.73 3.45 3.22
C GLU A 253 13.78 3.22 2.13
N VAL A 254 13.39 3.35 0.85
CA VAL A 254 14.28 3.22 -0.31
C VAL A 254 14.50 4.52 -1.07
N GLY A 255 14.00 5.64 -0.53
CA GLY A 255 14.19 6.99 -1.09
C GLY A 255 13.35 7.28 -2.34
N ILE A 256 12.26 6.55 -2.58
CA ILE A 256 11.33 6.83 -3.67
C ILE A 256 10.30 7.86 -3.20
N GLU A 257 10.24 8.98 -3.91
CA GLU A 257 9.28 10.05 -3.64
C GLU A 257 7.85 9.55 -3.95
N SER A 258 6.97 9.60 -2.95
CA SER A 258 5.60 9.12 -3.04
C SER A 258 4.71 9.82 -2.00
N GLY A 259 3.40 9.73 -2.20
CA GLY A 259 2.40 10.21 -1.25
C GLY A 259 1.10 9.41 -1.33
N ILE A 260 0.11 9.80 -0.53
CA ILE A 260 -1.21 9.16 -0.48
C ILE A 260 -2.23 10.15 -1.03
N ILE A 261 -3.02 9.70 -2.00
CA ILE A 261 -4.20 10.40 -2.51
C ILE A 261 -5.42 9.87 -1.77
N THR A 262 -6.27 10.76 -1.30
CA THR A 262 -7.54 10.42 -0.65
C THR A 262 -8.72 10.99 -1.42
N SER A 263 -9.82 10.25 -1.41
CA SER A 263 -11.12 10.63 -1.98
C SER A 263 -12.24 10.33 -0.99
N SER A 264 -12.91 11.36 -0.44
CA SER A 264 -14.04 11.13 0.46
C SER A 264 -15.29 10.74 -0.31
N THR A 265 -15.50 11.26 -1.53
CA THR A 265 -16.60 10.81 -2.42
C THR A 265 -16.57 9.32 -2.66
N MET A 266 -15.38 8.73 -2.84
CA MET A 266 -15.22 7.30 -3.02
C MET A 266 -15.01 6.54 -1.71
N ASN A 267 -14.75 7.24 -0.61
CA ASN A 267 -14.20 6.66 0.62
C ASN A 267 -12.99 5.75 0.33
N HIS A 268 -12.02 6.28 -0.43
CA HIS A 268 -10.90 5.50 -0.96
C HIS A 268 -9.57 6.24 -0.83
N ALA A 269 -8.48 5.48 -0.78
CA ALA A 269 -7.12 6.00 -0.74
C ALA A 269 -6.17 5.12 -1.57
N TRP A 270 -5.27 5.77 -2.30
CA TRP A 270 -4.22 5.13 -3.11
C TRP A 270 -2.94 5.96 -3.05
N ASN A 271 -1.89 5.60 -3.79
CA ASN A 271 -0.64 6.34 -3.82
C ASN A 271 -0.46 7.14 -5.11
N TYR A 272 0.34 8.20 -5.04
CA TYR A 272 1.16 8.60 -6.19
C TYR A 272 2.62 8.28 -5.90
N VAL A 273 3.40 8.06 -6.96
CA VAL A 273 4.81 7.67 -6.88
C VAL A 273 5.57 8.31 -8.03
N LYS A 274 6.81 8.70 -7.77
CA LYS A 274 7.71 9.29 -8.75
C LYS A 274 8.76 8.27 -9.17
N ILE A 275 8.77 7.94 -10.45
CA ILE A 275 9.69 6.98 -11.04
C ILE A 275 10.43 7.67 -12.17
N ASN A 276 11.76 7.68 -12.12
CA ASN A 276 12.63 8.29 -13.13
C ASN A 276 12.22 9.75 -13.46
N GLY A 277 11.78 10.50 -12.45
CA GLY A 277 11.41 11.90 -12.56
C GLY A 277 9.98 12.20 -13.04
N GLN A 278 9.14 11.18 -13.27
CA GLN A 278 7.73 11.34 -13.66
C GLN A 278 6.82 10.81 -12.56
N TYR A 279 5.69 11.49 -12.32
CA TYR A 279 4.69 11.04 -11.36
C TYR A 279 3.64 10.14 -12.02
N TYR A 280 3.24 9.11 -11.28
CA TYR A 280 2.21 8.17 -11.63
C TYR A 280 1.29 7.92 -10.44
N ASN A 281 0.02 7.61 -10.72
CA ASN A 281 -0.90 7.05 -9.73
C ASN A 281 -0.62 5.55 -9.58
N LEU A 282 -0.71 5.06 -8.35
CA LEU A 282 -0.49 3.67 -7.98
C LEU A 282 -1.57 3.22 -7.00
N ASP A 283 -2.48 2.34 -7.44
CA ASP A 283 -3.48 1.74 -6.57
C ASP A 283 -3.24 0.23 -6.41
N ILE A 284 -2.67 -0.14 -5.27
CA ILE A 284 -2.40 -1.54 -4.94
C ILE A 284 -3.70 -2.26 -4.55
N THR A 285 -4.63 -1.56 -3.91
CA THR A 285 -5.87 -2.14 -3.39
C THR A 285 -6.80 -2.58 -4.50
N TRP A 286 -6.96 -1.79 -5.56
CA TRP A 286 -7.83 -2.18 -6.68
C TRP A 286 -7.21 -3.23 -7.61
N ASP A 287 -5.91 -3.49 -7.47
CA ASP A 287 -5.23 -4.63 -8.10
C ASP A 287 -5.17 -5.88 -7.22
N ASP A 288 -5.60 -5.79 -5.95
CA ASP A 288 -5.80 -6.94 -5.08
C ASP A 288 -7.09 -7.71 -5.47
N PRO A 289 -7.00 -8.95 -5.95
CA PRO A 289 -8.17 -9.71 -6.34
C PRO A 289 -9.01 -10.15 -5.14
N VAL A 290 -10.26 -9.66 -5.06
CA VAL A 290 -11.26 -10.08 -4.07
C VAL A 290 -12.38 -10.90 -4.73
N PRO A 291 -12.76 -12.10 -4.23
CA PRO A 291 -12.11 -12.84 -3.15
C PRO A 291 -10.71 -13.31 -3.55
N GLU A 292 -9.85 -13.45 -2.54
CA GLU A 292 -8.43 -13.74 -2.69
C GLU A 292 -8.14 -14.84 -3.72
N GLY A 293 -7.30 -14.49 -4.68
CA GLY A 293 -6.53 -15.46 -5.43
C GLY A 293 -5.31 -14.72 -5.95
N ASN A 294 -4.12 -15.00 -5.41
CA ASN A 294 -2.81 -14.37 -5.65
C ASN A 294 -2.47 -14.33 -7.15
N LYS A 295 -3.20 -13.49 -7.86
CA LYS A 295 -3.05 -13.12 -9.25
C LYS A 295 -2.74 -11.64 -9.19
N ILE A 296 -1.45 -11.34 -9.10
CA ILE A 296 -0.98 -9.97 -9.19
C ILE A 296 -1.45 -9.42 -10.54
N ARG A 297 -2.20 -8.34 -10.47
CA ARG A 297 -2.59 -7.54 -11.62
C ARG A 297 -1.78 -6.27 -11.58
N TYR A 298 -1.53 -5.75 -12.76
CA TYR A 298 -0.95 -4.43 -12.93
C TYR A 298 -1.97 -3.60 -13.72
N LYS A 299 -3.21 -3.44 -13.26
CA LYS A 299 -4.25 -2.63 -13.93
C LYS A 299 -4.24 -1.16 -13.44
N TYR A 300 -3.83 -0.93 -12.20
CA TYR A 300 -3.66 0.35 -11.54
C TYR A 300 -2.21 0.67 -11.12
N PHE A 301 -1.25 -0.18 -11.48
CA PHE A 301 0.19 0.13 -11.47
C PHE A 301 0.57 1.33 -12.39
N ASN A 302 1.15 2.40 -11.87
CA ASN A 302 1.66 3.55 -12.63
C ASN A 302 0.75 4.14 -13.72
N LEU A 303 -0.43 4.63 -13.33
CA LEU A 303 -1.40 5.29 -14.20
C LEU A 303 -1.21 6.81 -14.30
N SER A 304 -1.50 7.37 -15.47
CA SER A 304 -1.74 8.81 -15.59
C SER A 304 -3.06 9.23 -14.93
N ASN A 305 -3.18 10.50 -14.56
CA ASN A 305 -4.41 11.11 -14.06
C ASN A 305 -5.57 10.89 -15.03
N LYS A 306 -5.33 11.00 -16.35
CA LYS A 306 -6.36 10.76 -17.36
C LYS A 306 -6.93 9.36 -17.25
N LYS A 307 -6.07 8.35 -17.11
CA LYS A 307 -6.50 6.96 -17.04
C LYS A 307 -7.10 6.60 -15.69
N MET A 308 -6.53 7.12 -14.61
CA MET A 308 -7.05 6.94 -13.26
C MET A 308 -8.45 7.59 -13.10
N ALA A 309 -8.68 8.75 -13.71
CA ALA A 309 -9.95 9.47 -13.68
C ALA A 309 -11.11 8.78 -14.44
N GLU A 310 -10.87 7.67 -15.14
CA GLU A 310 -11.96 6.90 -15.77
C GLU A 310 -12.86 6.22 -14.72
N ASP A 311 -12.31 5.89 -13.55
CA ASP A 311 -13.03 5.24 -12.45
C ASP A 311 -12.69 5.77 -11.04
N HIS A 312 -11.75 6.71 -10.92
CA HIS A 312 -11.43 7.43 -9.68
C HIS A 312 -11.80 8.92 -9.75
N THR A 313 -12.13 9.50 -8.59
CA THR A 313 -12.43 10.94 -8.43
C THR A 313 -11.67 11.48 -7.23
N TRP A 314 -10.95 12.61 -7.39
CA TRP A 314 -10.21 13.31 -6.34
C TRP A 314 -10.02 14.77 -6.73
N VAL A 315 -9.62 15.61 -5.78
CA VAL A 315 -9.25 17.01 -6.06
C VAL A 315 -7.84 17.05 -6.64
N LEU A 316 -7.73 17.38 -7.93
CA LEU A 316 -6.48 17.32 -8.69
C LEU A 316 -5.40 18.26 -8.14
N GLU A 317 -5.80 19.44 -7.68
CA GLU A 317 -4.92 20.53 -7.25
C GLU A 317 -4.18 20.22 -5.93
N LYS A 318 -4.63 19.20 -5.18
CA LYS A 318 -3.99 18.76 -3.93
C LYS A 318 -2.71 17.97 -4.14
N TYR A 319 -2.50 17.39 -5.32
CA TYR A 319 -1.49 16.37 -5.55
C TYR A 319 -0.64 16.66 -6.80
N PRO A 320 0.56 16.05 -6.92
CA PRO A 320 1.34 16.14 -8.14
C PRO A 320 0.57 15.66 -9.38
N ILE A 321 0.79 16.35 -10.51
CA ILE A 321 0.19 15.97 -11.79
C ILE A 321 0.87 14.69 -12.28
N CYS A 322 0.12 13.59 -12.33
CA CYS A 322 0.60 12.33 -12.89
C CYS A 322 0.23 12.26 -14.37
N ASN A 323 1.16 12.51 -15.28
CA ASN A 323 0.92 12.49 -16.73
C ASN A 323 1.80 11.48 -17.49
N GLY A 324 2.54 10.64 -16.75
CA GLY A 324 3.36 9.60 -17.36
C GLY A 324 2.51 8.49 -17.99
N GLU A 325 2.89 8.06 -19.20
CA GLU A 325 2.16 7.05 -20.00
C GLU A 325 3.02 5.81 -20.33
N ALA A 326 4.26 5.76 -19.83
CA ALA A 326 5.23 4.70 -20.16
C ALA A 326 4.74 3.27 -19.84
N PHE A 327 3.76 3.14 -18.93
CA PHE A 327 3.25 1.86 -18.44
C PHE A 327 1.86 1.50 -18.97
N ALA A 328 1.34 2.22 -19.97
CA ALA A 328 0.04 1.94 -20.57
C ALA A 328 -0.09 0.50 -21.10
N PHE A 329 1.02 -0.07 -21.60
CA PHE A 329 1.09 -1.43 -22.12
C PHE A 329 0.70 -2.52 -21.09
N LEU A 330 0.79 -2.22 -19.79
CA LEU A 330 0.42 -3.15 -18.71
C LEU A 330 -1.08 -3.52 -18.73
N ARG A 331 -1.91 -2.80 -19.49
CA ARG A 331 -3.37 -3.01 -19.60
C ARG A 331 -3.79 -3.75 -20.85
N GLU A 332 -2.86 -3.99 -21.77
CA GLU A 332 -3.18 -4.60 -23.07
C GLU A 332 -3.21 -6.13 -23.01
N HIS A 333 -2.48 -6.72 -22.06
CA HIS A 333 -2.26 -8.16 -21.98
C HIS A 333 -2.40 -8.67 -20.54
N GLN A 334 -2.84 -9.93 -20.41
CA GLN A 334 -2.57 -10.65 -19.17
C GLN A 334 -1.08 -10.91 -19.07
N MET A 335 -0.53 -10.66 -17.88
CA MET A 335 0.88 -10.88 -17.60
C MET A 335 1.12 -11.28 -16.16
N CYS A 336 2.32 -11.78 -15.93
CA CYS A 336 2.90 -11.96 -14.61
C CYS A 336 4.37 -11.55 -14.64
N ARG A 337 4.95 -11.32 -13.47
CA ARG A 337 6.37 -10.98 -13.33
C ARG A 337 7.14 -12.16 -12.74
N ILE A 338 8.31 -12.43 -13.29
CA ILE A 338 9.33 -13.29 -12.67
C ILE A 338 10.64 -12.51 -12.70
N ASN A 339 11.15 -12.17 -11.51
CA ASN A 339 12.34 -11.33 -11.34
C ASN A 339 12.20 -10.03 -12.16
N ASP A 340 13.21 -9.64 -12.93
CA ASP A 340 13.23 -8.39 -13.69
C ASP A 340 12.56 -8.50 -15.07
N LYS A 341 11.69 -9.49 -15.28
CA LYS A 341 10.99 -9.72 -16.55
C LYS A 341 9.49 -9.84 -16.38
N LEU A 342 8.77 -9.25 -17.32
CA LEU A 342 7.34 -9.44 -17.50
C LEU A 342 7.11 -10.53 -18.54
N TYR A 343 6.17 -11.43 -18.28
CA TYR A 343 5.73 -12.46 -19.20
C TYR A 343 4.28 -12.22 -19.53
N LEU A 344 3.96 -12.06 -20.82
CA LEU A 344 2.64 -11.69 -21.31
C LEU A 344 2.11 -12.75 -22.28
N ARG A 345 0.81 -13.04 -22.18
CA ARG A 345 0.11 -13.90 -23.14
C ARG A 345 -0.36 -13.03 -24.31
N ASP A 346 0.15 -13.30 -25.50
CA ASP A 346 -0.34 -12.70 -26.75
C ASP A 346 -1.34 -13.66 -27.40
N ASN A 347 -2.63 -13.42 -27.14
CA ASN A 347 -3.70 -14.26 -27.67
C ASN A 347 -3.85 -14.17 -29.21
N THR A 348 -3.28 -13.15 -29.85
CA THR A 348 -3.39 -12.98 -31.31
C THR A 348 -2.39 -13.84 -32.07
N LYS A 349 -1.21 -14.03 -31.48
CA LYS A 349 -0.14 -14.88 -32.01
C LYS A 349 -0.08 -16.25 -31.34
N ASP A 350 -0.86 -16.40 -30.28
CA ASP A 350 -0.84 -17.55 -29.41
C ASP A 350 0.59 -17.87 -28.94
N SER A 351 1.17 -16.87 -28.28
CA SER A 351 2.52 -16.93 -27.70
C SER A 351 2.51 -16.49 -26.25
N ILE A 352 3.56 -16.87 -25.53
CA ILE A 352 3.97 -16.20 -24.29
C ILE A 352 5.26 -15.49 -24.62
N ASP A 353 5.27 -14.18 -24.41
CA ASP A 353 6.42 -13.33 -24.71
C ASP A 353 6.98 -12.76 -23.41
N SER A 354 8.30 -12.61 -23.34
CA SER A 354 8.99 -11.95 -22.24
C SER A 354 9.42 -10.54 -22.66
N THR A 355 9.39 -9.59 -21.73
CA THR A 355 9.88 -8.21 -21.89
C THR A 355 10.65 -7.79 -20.64
N ASN A 356 11.40 -6.69 -20.72
CA ASN A 356 11.87 -6.00 -19.51
C ASN A 356 10.70 -5.29 -18.79
N LEU A 357 10.96 -4.67 -17.64
CA LEU A 357 9.92 -4.04 -16.81
C LEU A 357 9.24 -2.81 -17.45
N VAL A 358 9.75 -2.30 -18.58
CA VAL A 358 9.13 -1.20 -19.35
C VAL A 358 8.48 -1.69 -20.65
N GLY A 359 8.34 -3.01 -20.84
CA GLY A 359 7.67 -3.58 -22.00
C GLY A 359 8.51 -3.64 -23.28
N GLU A 360 9.81 -3.32 -23.19
CA GLU A 360 10.76 -3.38 -24.30
C GLU A 360 11.46 -4.75 -24.37
N ASN A 361 12.28 -4.94 -25.42
CA ASN A 361 13.06 -6.16 -25.65
C ASN A 361 12.19 -7.43 -25.69
N LYS A 362 11.05 -7.33 -26.37
CA LYS A 362 10.09 -8.43 -26.50
C LYS A 362 10.72 -9.66 -27.17
N VAL A 363 10.73 -10.79 -26.46
CA VAL A 363 11.23 -12.09 -26.94
C VAL A 363 10.17 -13.16 -26.70
N SER A 364 9.77 -13.85 -27.76
CA SER A 364 8.86 -14.99 -27.66
C SER A 364 9.56 -16.18 -27.00
N VAL A 365 9.05 -16.61 -25.84
CA VAL A 365 9.53 -17.80 -25.13
C VAL A 365 8.62 -19.00 -25.41
N LEU A 366 7.32 -18.72 -25.55
CA LEU A 366 6.14 -19.52 -25.93
C LEU A 366 5.72 -19.49 -27.40
N GLN A 367 5.58 -20.57 -28.18
CA GLN A 367 4.84 -20.51 -29.46
C GLN A 367 3.88 -21.69 -29.65
N ALA A 368 2.75 -21.44 -30.34
CA ALA A 368 1.79 -22.46 -30.77
C ALA A 368 1.19 -23.25 -29.59
N MET A 369 0.70 -22.52 -28.60
CA MET A 369 -0.16 -23.08 -27.57
C MET A 369 -1.56 -23.36 -28.16
N GLY A 370 -2.35 -24.21 -27.54
CA GLY A 370 -3.70 -24.51 -28.01
C GLY A 370 -4.64 -23.31 -27.93
N ASN A 371 -5.93 -23.55 -28.16
CA ASN A 371 -7.01 -22.62 -27.81
C ASN A 371 -7.19 -22.61 -26.28
N GLY A 372 -6.15 -22.19 -25.56
CA GLY A 372 -6.19 -22.00 -24.11
C GLY A 372 -6.87 -20.69 -23.74
N HIS A 373 -7.55 -20.67 -22.61
CA HIS A 373 -7.98 -19.42 -21.99
C HIS A 373 -6.73 -18.66 -21.58
N GLY A 374 -6.64 -17.36 -21.85
CA GLY A 374 -5.41 -16.55 -21.77
C GLY A 374 -4.77 -16.37 -20.38
N GLU A 375 -5.12 -17.25 -19.44
CA GLU A 375 -4.68 -17.28 -18.06
C GLU A 375 -3.20 -17.71 -17.93
N LEU A 376 -2.43 -16.89 -17.22
CA LEU A 376 -1.00 -17.02 -16.97
C LEU A 376 -0.74 -16.62 -15.52
N VAL A 377 -0.01 -17.48 -14.80
CA VAL A 377 0.32 -17.30 -13.38
C VAL A 377 1.76 -17.72 -13.14
N ALA A 378 2.54 -16.89 -12.42
CA ALA A 378 3.93 -17.19 -12.08
C ALA A 378 4.07 -17.65 -10.62
N TYR A 379 4.89 -18.68 -10.40
CA TYR A 379 5.40 -19.04 -9.09
C TYR A 379 6.90 -19.34 -9.22
N ASN A 380 7.74 -18.64 -8.45
CA ASN A 380 9.20 -18.73 -8.55
C ASN A 380 9.68 -18.52 -10.01
N ASN A 381 10.35 -19.51 -10.59
CA ASN A 381 10.82 -19.47 -11.98
C ASN A 381 9.88 -20.18 -12.97
N ILE A 382 8.68 -20.57 -12.52
CA ILE A 382 7.71 -21.35 -13.30
C ILE A 382 6.53 -20.46 -13.73
N LEU A 383 6.25 -20.50 -15.03
CA LEU A 383 5.00 -20.00 -15.62
C LEU A 383 4.00 -21.14 -15.74
N ASN A 384 2.83 -20.99 -15.15
CA ASN A 384 1.71 -21.91 -15.28
C ASN A 384 0.65 -21.28 -16.19
N PHE A 385 0.22 -22.02 -17.20
CA PHE A 385 -0.73 -21.54 -18.20
C PHE A 385 -1.60 -22.68 -18.71
N ASP A 386 -2.79 -22.32 -19.22
CA ASP A 386 -3.67 -23.25 -19.90
C ASP A 386 -3.31 -23.40 -21.38
N ASP A 387 -3.35 -24.65 -21.84
CA ASP A 387 -3.14 -25.08 -23.21
C ASP A 387 -4.07 -26.27 -23.50
N ASP A 388 -5.21 -25.98 -24.14
CA ASP A 388 -6.24 -26.96 -24.53
C ASP A 388 -6.73 -27.88 -23.40
N ASN A 389 -7.14 -27.29 -22.27
CA ASN A 389 -7.57 -27.98 -21.05
C ASN A 389 -6.48 -28.76 -20.31
N VAL A 390 -5.23 -28.37 -20.57
CA VAL A 390 -4.06 -28.89 -19.89
C VAL A 390 -3.31 -27.72 -19.29
N ILE A 391 -3.14 -27.73 -17.97
CA ILE A 391 -2.23 -26.81 -17.31
C ILE A 391 -0.81 -27.31 -17.56
N LYS A 392 -0.02 -26.46 -18.20
CA LYS A 392 1.41 -26.67 -18.45
C LYS A 392 2.22 -25.73 -17.57
N SER A 393 3.39 -26.21 -17.16
CA SER A 393 4.39 -25.45 -16.41
C SER A 393 5.63 -25.24 -17.28
N TYR A 394 6.09 -24.01 -17.42
CA TYR A 394 7.31 -23.65 -18.15
C TYR A 394 8.35 -23.05 -17.20
N ASN A 395 9.53 -23.66 -17.14
CA ASN A 395 10.64 -23.17 -16.35
C ASN A 395 11.44 -22.13 -17.15
N THR A 396 11.44 -20.89 -16.67
CA THR A 396 12.07 -19.75 -17.32
C THR A 396 13.60 -19.78 -17.31
N LYS A 397 14.23 -20.62 -16.48
CA LYS A 397 15.70 -20.76 -16.41
C LYS A 397 16.24 -21.75 -17.45
N ASN A 398 15.59 -22.90 -17.60
CA ASN A 398 16.10 -23.99 -18.46
C ASN A 398 15.24 -24.24 -19.71
N GLY A 399 14.07 -23.59 -19.83
CA GLY A 399 13.18 -23.71 -20.97
C GLY A 399 12.37 -25.01 -21.03
N LEU A 400 12.41 -25.83 -19.99
CA LEU A 400 11.64 -27.07 -19.94
C LEU A 400 10.15 -26.80 -19.74
N ILE A 401 9.33 -27.58 -20.43
CA ILE A 401 7.87 -27.59 -20.29
C ILE A 401 7.46 -28.93 -19.72
N ASP A 402 6.62 -28.90 -18.70
CA ASP A 402 5.98 -30.10 -18.14
C ASP A 402 4.45 -30.00 -18.22
N THR A 403 3.80 -31.15 -18.27
CA THR A 403 2.35 -31.26 -18.15
C THR A 403 1.99 -31.48 -16.70
N THR A 404 1.39 -30.48 -16.09
CA THR A 404 1.12 -30.48 -14.65
C THR A 404 -0.22 -31.15 -14.37
N TYR A 405 -1.24 -30.82 -15.16
CA TYR A 405 -2.60 -31.27 -14.86
C TYR A 405 -3.55 -31.19 -16.06
N LYS A 406 -4.47 -32.15 -16.16
CA LYS A 406 -5.55 -32.13 -17.15
C LYS A 406 -6.87 -31.92 -16.43
N TYR A 407 -7.63 -30.92 -16.85
CA TYR A 407 -8.93 -30.63 -16.28
C TYR A 407 -10.04 -30.85 -17.32
N SER A 408 -11.29 -30.77 -16.87
CA SER A 408 -12.46 -30.83 -17.74
C SER A 408 -13.41 -29.66 -17.46
N GLY A 409 -14.14 -29.25 -18.49
CA GLY A 409 -15.04 -28.09 -18.42
C GLY A 409 -14.37 -26.79 -18.85
N TYR A 410 -15.12 -25.70 -18.79
CA TYR A 410 -14.66 -24.37 -19.19
C TYR A 410 -13.82 -23.74 -18.07
N LEU A 411 -12.61 -23.23 -18.37
CA LEU A 411 -11.75 -22.58 -17.36
C LEU A 411 -12.22 -21.15 -17.11
N TYR A 412 -12.58 -20.83 -15.87
CA TYR A 412 -12.94 -19.49 -15.43
C TYR A 412 -11.75 -18.69 -14.91
N SER A 413 -10.83 -19.34 -14.19
CA SER A 413 -9.66 -18.67 -13.64
C SER A 413 -8.57 -19.66 -13.26
N LEU A 414 -7.32 -19.23 -13.43
CA LEU A 414 -6.13 -19.84 -12.85
C LEU A 414 -5.51 -18.81 -11.87
N TYR A 415 -5.24 -19.20 -10.63
CA TYR A 415 -4.64 -18.30 -9.64
C TYR A 415 -3.86 -19.08 -8.59
N LEU A 416 -2.93 -18.42 -7.89
CA LEU A 416 -2.20 -19.01 -6.78
C LEU A 416 -2.84 -18.64 -5.44
N LYS A 417 -2.62 -19.46 -4.43
CA LYS A 417 -2.67 -19.04 -3.03
C LYS A 417 -1.55 -19.77 -2.32
N ASP A 418 -0.63 -19.00 -1.74
CA ASP A 418 0.64 -19.49 -1.22
C ASP A 418 1.42 -20.27 -2.31
N THR A 419 1.62 -21.57 -2.10
CA THR A 419 2.27 -22.46 -3.07
C THR A 419 1.28 -23.25 -3.91
N THR A 420 -0.02 -23.07 -3.69
CA THR A 420 -1.07 -23.90 -4.30
C THR A 420 -1.70 -23.20 -5.48
N LEU A 421 -1.64 -23.83 -6.65
CA LEU A 421 -2.30 -23.41 -7.88
C LEU A 421 -3.75 -23.89 -7.87
N PHE A 422 -4.70 -22.97 -8.02
CA PHE A 422 -6.13 -23.25 -8.10
C PHE A 422 -6.62 -23.13 -9.53
N ILE A 423 -7.37 -24.14 -9.96
CA ILE A 423 -7.97 -24.28 -11.29
C ILE A 423 -9.48 -24.25 -11.11
N LYS A 424 -10.10 -23.12 -11.45
CA LYS A 424 -11.55 -22.96 -11.33
C LYS A 424 -12.21 -23.17 -12.68
N THR A 425 -13.02 -24.21 -12.79
CA THR A 425 -13.70 -24.60 -14.03
C THR A 425 -15.23 -24.56 -13.86
N SER A 426 -15.95 -24.81 -14.95
CA SER A 426 -17.40 -25.06 -14.92
C SER A 426 -17.81 -26.26 -14.07
N ASN A 427 -16.87 -27.17 -13.78
CA ASN A 427 -17.14 -28.40 -13.05
C ASN A 427 -16.76 -28.33 -11.57
N GLY A 428 -16.06 -27.27 -11.14
CA GLY A 428 -15.66 -27.09 -9.75
C GLY A 428 -14.33 -26.35 -9.61
N ILE A 429 -13.73 -26.45 -8.42
CA ILE A 429 -12.39 -25.92 -8.12
C ILE A 429 -11.49 -27.12 -7.80
N GLU A 430 -10.40 -27.23 -8.54
CA GLU A 430 -9.32 -28.19 -8.33
C GLU A 430 -8.05 -27.43 -7.91
N ASN A 431 -7.10 -28.10 -7.26
CA ASN A 431 -5.87 -27.46 -6.81
C ASN A 431 -4.66 -28.40 -6.87
N ILE A 432 -3.48 -27.80 -7.02
CA ILE A 432 -2.19 -28.46 -7.15
C ILE A 432 -1.19 -27.70 -6.28
N ASP A 433 -0.52 -28.38 -5.36
CA ASP A 433 0.61 -27.78 -4.64
C ASP A 433 1.82 -27.72 -5.59
N LEU A 434 2.27 -26.50 -5.92
CA LEU A 434 3.46 -26.26 -6.74
C LEU A 434 4.74 -26.32 -5.94
N ASN A 435 4.67 -26.45 -4.61
CA ASN A 435 5.86 -26.59 -3.80
C ASN A 435 6.56 -27.91 -4.14
N ILE A 436 7.68 -27.81 -4.86
CA ILE A 436 8.58 -28.94 -5.03
C ILE A 436 9.23 -29.15 -3.67
N SER A 437 8.75 -30.14 -2.93
CA SER A 437 9.30 -30.48 -1.61
C SER A 437 10.82 -30.54 -1.67
N LYS A 438 11.48 -29.69 -0.86
CA LYS A 438 12.94 -29.58 -0.70
C LYS A 438 13.68 -28.74 -1.76
N ASP A 439 12.97 -27.99 -2.60
CA ASP A 439 13.53 -26.88 -3.38
C ASP A 439 13.52 -25.61 -2.50
N PHE A 440 14.63 -25.36 -1.82
CA PHE A 440 14.79 -24.25 -0.88
C PHE A 440 15.34 -23.00 -1.55
N ASN A 441 16.02 -23.15 -2.69
CA ASN A 441 16.54 -22.04 -3.48
C ASN A 441 15.49 -21.50 -4.49
N TYR A 442 14.37 -22.21 -4.62
CA TYR A 442 13.22 -21.90 -5.47
C TYR A 442 13.57 -21.86 -6.96
N ASP A 443 14.55 -22.65 -7.41
CA ASP A 443 14.94 -22.79 -8.81
C ASP A 443 14.19 -23.89 -9.56
N SER A 444 13.31 -24.58 -8.86
CA SER A 444 12.47 -25.68 -9.33
C SER A 444 13.23 -26.95 -9.68
N VAL A 445 14.44 -27.09 -9.14
CA VAL A 445 15.28 -28.29 -9.18
C VAL A 445 15.68 -28.57 -7.73
N VAL A 446 15.55 -29.83 -7.28
CA VAL A 446 16.14 -30.23 -5.99
C VAL A 446 17.55 -30.70 -6.27
N ASP A 447 18.54 -29.85 -5.99
CA ASP A 447 19.94 -30.15 -6.25
C ASP A 447 20.87 -29.86 -5.06
N ILE A 448 22.18 -29.82 -5.33
CA ILE A 448 23.19 -29.61 -4.29
C ILE A 448 23.10 -28.21 -3.65
N VAL A 449 22.49 -27.24 -4.33
CA VAL A 449 22.29 -25.87 -3.83
C VAL A 449 21.22 -25.86 -2.74
N ASP A 450 20.12 -26.60 -2.88
CA ASP A 450 19.11 -26.75 -1.82
C ASP A 450 19.68 -27.45 -0.59
N LEU A 451 20.50 -28.47 -0.84
CA LEU A 451 21.25 -29.16 0.21
C LEU A 451 22.18 -28.19 0.93
N ALA A 452 22.88 -27.34 0.18
CA ALA A 452 23.75 -26.32 0.75
C ALA A 452 22.97 -25.31 1.59
N MET A 453 21.74 -24.94 1.19
CA MET A 453 20.89 -24.03 1.96
C MET A 453 20.50 -24.60 3.33
N VAL A 454 20.17 -25.89 3.42
CA VAL A 454 19.96 -26.54 4.73
C VAL A 454 21.28 -26.69 5.49
N ALA A 455 22.37 -27.04 4.81
CA ALA A 455 23.66 -27.23 5.44
C ALA A 455 24.27 -25.95 6.03
N ILE A 456 23.98 -24.77 5.47
CA ILE A 456 24.40 -23.48 6.03
C ILE A 456 23.86 -23.28 7.46
N GLU A 457 22.65 -23.77 7.71
CA GLU A 457 21.99 -23.63 9.02
C GLU A 457 22.20 -24.84 9.94
N TYR A 458 23.12 -25.75 9.57
CA TYR A 458 23.41 -26.96 10.34
C TYR A 458 23.74 -26.66 11.81
N ASN A 459 23.16 -27.46 12.70
CA ASN A 459 23.25 -27.35 14.16
C ASN A 459 22.60 -26.07 14.73
N SER A 460 21.73 -25.40 13.98
CA SER A 460 20.88 -24.32 14.49
C SER A 460 19.55 -24.86 15.02
N THR A 461 19.05 -24.24 16.09
CA THR A 461 17.70 -24.51 16.60
C THR A 461 16.68 -23.62 15.90
N ILE A 462 15.46 -24.12 15.69
CA ILE A 462 14.40 -23.38 14.99
C ILE A 462 13.90 -22.13 15.74
N ASP A 463 14.20 -22.01 17.03
CA ASP A 463 13.83 -20.86 17.87
C ASP A 463 14.84 -19.71 17.78
N LYS A 464 15.98 -19.92 17.09
CA LYS A 464 16.97 -18.87 16.87
C LYS A 464 16.40 -17.82 15.89
N PRO A 465 16.45 -16.52 16.24
CA PRO A 465 15.97 -15.45 15.36
C PRO A 465 16.63 -15.51 13.97
N GLY A 466 15.83 -15.37 12.91
CA GLY A 466 16.30 -15.36 11.52
C GLY A 466 16.40 -16.75 10.86
N ILE A 467 16.22 -17.84 11.60
CA ILE A 467 16.21 -19.20 11.03
C ILE A 467 14.92 -19.46 10.26
N ASN A 468 15.07 -19.98 9.04
CA ASN A 468 13.94 -20.49 8.27
C ASN A 468 13.50 -21.85 8.85
N LYS A 469 12.37 -21.86 9.55
CA LYS A 469 11.80 -23.07 10.18
C LYS A 469 11.45 -24.18 9.20
N LEU A 470 11.33 -23.87 7.90
CA LEU A 470 11.07 -24.87 6.86
C LEU A 470 12.29 -25.77 6.60
N LEU A 471 13.48 -25.40 7.06
CA LEU A 471 14.70 -26.19 6.92
C LEU A 471 14.75 -27.39 7.90
N ASP A 472 13.94 -27.37 8.97
CA ASP A 472 13.70 -28.50 9.87
C ASP A 472 12.67 -29.44 9.22
N LEU A 473 13.16 -30.33 8.37
CA LEU A 473 12.37 -31.23 7.55
C LEU A 473 11.83 -32.42 8.38
N ASN A 474 12.53 -32.84 9.42
CA ASN A 474 12.11 -33.94 10.29
C ASN A 474 11.24 -33.49 11.48
N LYS A 475 11.16 -32.18 11.73
CA LYS A 475 10.38 -31.50 12.78
C LYS A 475 10.83 -31.84 14.20
N ASP A 476 12.12 -32.05 14.41
CA ASP A 476 12.69 -32.32 15.74
C ASP A 476 13.17 -31.06 16.49
N GLY A 477 13.10 -29.89 15.83
CA GLY A 477 13.47 -28.60 16.38
C GLY A 477 14.91 -28.20 16.15
N ILE A 478 15.71 -29.03 15.46
CA ILE A 478 17.13 -28.79 15.18
C ILE A 478 17.38 -29.05 13.70
N ILE A 479 18.04 -28.12 13.01
CA ILE A 479 18.49 -28.34 11.63
C ILE A 479 19.74 -29.21 11.68
N ASP A 480 19.65 -30.47 11.28
CA ASP A 480 20.74 -31.43 11.43
C ASP A 480 20.95 -32.36 10.22
N ILE A 481 21.71 -33.44 10.44
CA ILE A 481 22.08 -34.38 9.38
C ILE A 481 20.86 -35.11 8.81
N PHE A 482 19.80 -35.29 9.60
CA PHE A 482 18.59 -35.94 9.15
C PHE A 482 17.83 -35.07 8.15
N ASP A 483 17.85 -33.74 8.29
CA ASP A 483 17.27 -32.81 7.31
C ASP A 483 18.08 -32.80 6.00
N ILE A 484 19.40 -32.71 6.11
CA ILE A 484 20.30 -32.77 4.94
C ILE A 484 20.09 -34.07 4.15
N VAL A 485 19.98 -35.21 4.84
CA VAL A 485 19.74 -36.52 4.21
C VAL A 485 18.40 -36.58 3.50
N GLN A 486 17.38 -35.85 3.97
CA GLN A 486 16.10 -35.78 3.27
C GLN A 486 16.24 -35.10 1.91
N ILE A 487 17.04 -34.04 1.78
CA ILE A 487 17.34 -33.42 0.49
C ILE A 487 18.21 -34.32 -0.37
N ALA A 488 19.29 -34.87 0.19
CA ALA A 488 20.24 -35.70 -0.55
C ALA A 488 19.57 -36.90 -1.24
N LYS A 489 18.52 -37.47 -0.65
CA LYS A 489 17.72 -38.56 -1.24
C LYS A 489 16.83 -38.12 -2.40
N SER A 490 16.56 -36.82 -2.51
CA SER A 490 15.69 -36.21 -3.51
C SER A 490 16.47 -35.59 -4.68
N ILE A 491 17.80 -35.46 -4.55
CA ILE A 491 18.69 -35.11 -5.65
C ILE A 491 18.80 -36.33 -6.59
N ASN A 492 18.32 -36.19 -7.82
CA ASN A 492 18.45 -37.21 -8.88
C ASN A 492 19.67 -36.98 -9.75
#